data_AF-A0A8J9X051-F1
#
_entry.id   AF-A0A8J9X051-F1
#
_cell.length_a   1.000
_cell.length_b   1.000
_cell.length_c   1.000
_cell.angle_alpha   90.00
_cell.angle_beta   90.00
_cell.angle_gamma   90.00
#
_symmetry.space_group_name_H-M   'P 1'
#
loop_
_entity.id
_entity.type
_entity.pdbx_description
1 polymer ?
#
loop_
_entity_poly.entity_id
_entity_poly.type
_entity_poly.pdbx_seq_one_letter_code
_entity_poly.pdbx_strand_id
1 'polypeptide(L)' 'MSATLDADLFRSFFGGAPLVTVPGRTFPVATYHLEDILEATNHIIEEHSRYALRQYDARETVSMWVSTKGGERKRQT' A
#
# COMPACT_ATOMS: atom_id res chain seq x y z
N MET A 1 7.59 16.99 -25.16
CA MET A 1 6.21 17.49 -24.92
C MET A 1 5.64 16.74 -23.73
N SER A 2 4.96 17.41 -22.80
CA SER A 2 4.33 16.76 -21.65
C SER A 2 3.13 17.57 -21.14
N ALA A 3 2.17 16.90 -20.50
CA ALA A 3 0.97 17.50 -19.93
C ALA A 3 1.08 17.80 -18.42
N THR A 4 1.96 17.10 -17.70
CA THR A 4 2.01 17.14 -16.21
C THR A 4 3.41 17.28 -15.64
N LEU A 5 4.43 17.39 -16.49
CA LEU A 5 5.83 17.44 -16.09
C LEU A 5 6.25 18.82 -15.61
N ASP A 6 7.22 18.86 -14.70
CA ASP A 6 7.96 20.07 -14.37
C ASP A 6 8.79 20.54 -15.59
N ALA A 7 8.34 21.61 -16.23
CA ALA A 7 8.98 22.13 -17.43
C ALA A 7 10.32 22.84 -17.15
N ASP A 8 10.50 23.43 -15.97
CA ASP A 8 11.70 24.20 -15.62
C ASP A 8 12.87 23.28 -15.28
N LEU A 9 12.59 22.14 -14.64
CA LEU A 9 13.57 21.08 -14.45
C LEU A 9 14.17 20.62 -15.79
N PHE A 10 13.31 20.38 -16.79
CA PHE A 10 13.77 19.92 -18.10
C PHE A 10 14.46 21.03 -18.88
N ARG A 11 13.94 22.26 -18.80
CA ARG A 11 14.59 23.42 -19.39
C ARG A 11 16.02 23.61 -18.88
N SER A 12 16.24 23.50 -17.57
CA SER A 12 17.57 23.65 -16.97
C SER A 12 18.50 22.50 -17.35
N PHE A 13 18.01 21.26 -17.38
CA PHE A 13 18.76 20.10 -17.83
C PHE A 13 19.26 20.25 -19.27
N PHE A 14 18.42 20.78 -20.18
CA PHE A 14 18.79 21.02 -21.58
C PHE A 14 19.46 22.38 -21.83
N GLY A 15 20.11 22.96 -20.81
CA GLY A 15 20.92 24.18 -20.99
C GLY A 15 20.09 25.43 -21.29
N GLY A 16 18.87 25.52 -20.77
CA GLY A 16 18.01 26.69 -20.93
C GLY A 16 17.19 26.67 -22.22
N ALA A 17 16.93 25.49 -22.80
CA ALA A 17 16.16 25.33 -24.04
C ALA A 17 14.83 26.13 -24.03
N PRO A 18 14.37 26.65 -25.19
CA PRO A 18 13.12 27.39 -25.28
C PRO A 18 11.93 26.57 -24.77
N LEU A 19 11.10 27.19 -23.93
CA LEU A 19 9.87 26.61 -23.41
C LEU A 19 8.67 27.26 -24.08
N VAL A 20 7.78 26.44 -24.65
CA VAL A 20 6.49 26.87 -25.21
C VAL A 20 5.37 26.28 -24.37
N THR A 21 4.55 27.15 -23.79
CA THR A 21 3.39 26.76 -22.97
C THR A 21 2.12 26.95 -23.77
N VAL A 22 1.34 25.87 -23.92
CA VAL A 22 0.04 25.90 -24.59
C VAL A 22 -1.05 25.90 -23.52
N PRO A 23 -1.96 26.90 -23.49
CA PRO A 23 -3.07 26.90 -22.54
C PRO A 23 -4.04 25.76 -22.86
N GLY A 24 -4.36 24.96 -21.85
CA GLY A 24 -5.33 23.88 -21.97
C GLY A 24 -6.78 24.36 -21.85
N ARG A 25 -7.71 23.51 -22.28
CA ARG A 25 -9.12 23.55 -21.88
C ARG A 25 -9.45 22.23 -21.21
N THR A 26 -10.16 22.29 -20.10
CA THR A 26 -10.60 21.09 -19.37
C THR A 26 -12.11 20.91 -19.52
N PHE A 27 -12.53 19.65 -19.45
CA PHE A 27 -13.92 19.27 -19.19
C PHE A 27 -13.96 18.65 -17.79
N PRO A 28 -15.11 18.70 -17.10
CA PRO A 28 -15.21 18.08 -15.78
C PRO A 28 -14.92 16.58 -15.88
N VAL A 29 -13.99 16.10 -15.07
CA VAL A 29 -13.66 14.68 -14.92
C VAL A 29 -13.90 14.30 -13.47
N ALA A 30 -14.76 13.31 -13.23
CA ALA A 30 -14.97 12.78 -11.89
C ALA A 30 -13.72 12.00 -11.45
N THR A 31 -13.25 12.27 -10.24
CA THR A 31 -12.14 11.55 -9.62
C THR A 31 -12.72 10.66 -8.54
N TYR A 32 -12.36 9.38 -8.56
CA TYR A 32 -12.74 8.40 -7.56
C TYR A 32 -11.49 7.82 -6.93
N HIS A 33 -11.48 7.73 -5.61
CA HIS A 33 -10.48 7.03 -4.83
C HIS A 33 -10.88 5.57 -4.63
N LEU A 34 -10.01 4.78 -4.00
CA LEU A 34 -10.22 3.34 -3.87
C LEU A 34 -11.48 3.05 -3.04
N GLU A 35 -11.63 3.77 -1.93
CA GLU A 35 -12.78 3.72 -1.03
C GLU A 35 -14.11 3.95 -1.76
N ASP A 36 -14.17 4.93 -2.65
CA ASP A 36 -15.38 5.26 -3.43
C ASP A 36 -15.76 4.10 -4.34
N ILE A 37 -14.78 3.44 -4.95
CA ILE A 37 -15.00 2.32 -5.86
C ILE A 37 -15.42 1.07 -5.08
N LEU A 38 -14.79 0.81 -3.93
CA LEU A 38 -15.15 -0.32 -3.07
C LEU A 38 -16.61 -0.20 -2.59
N GLU A 39 -17.04 0.99 -2.19
CA GLU A 39 -18.43 1.26 -1.80
C GLU A 39 -19.39 1.19 -2.99
N ALA A 40 -19.06 1.85 -4.10
CA ALA A 40 -19.92 1.89 -5.29
C ALA A 40 -20.14 0.50 -5.92
N THR A 41 -19.14 -0.38 -5.83
CA THR A 41 -19.20 -1.73 -6.41
C THR A 41 -19.62 -2.81 -5.40
N ASN A 42 -19.74 -2.47 -4.11
CA ASN A 42 -19.88 -3.43 -3.02
C ASN A 42 -18.85 -4.57 -3.10
N HIS A 43 -17.60 -4.22 -3.38
CA HIS A 43 -16.53 -5.21 -3.57
C HIS A 43 -16.24 -5.97 -2.27
N ILE A 44 -16.29 -7.31 -2.33
CA ILE A 44 -16.03 -8.19 -1.19
C ILE A 44 -14.62 -8.77 -1.32
N ILE A 45 -13.82 -8.65 -0.26
CA ILE A 45 -12.49 -9.26 -0.18
C ILE A 45 -12.65 -10.72 0.25
N GLU A 46 -12.30 -11.66 -0.62
CA GLU A 46 -12.33 -13.09 -0.30
C GLU A 46 -11.29 -13.45 0.78
N GLU A 47 -11.63 -14.33 1.71
CA GLU A 47 -10.80 -14.69 2.88
C GLU A 47 -9.42 -15.26 2.52
N HIS A 48 -9.29 -15.89 1.35
CA HIS A 48 -8.02 -16.47 0.86
C HIS A 48 -7.30 -15.55 -0.13
N SER A 49 -7.85 -14.37 -0.40
CA SER A 49 -7.21 -13.37 -1.26
C SER A 49 -5.98 -12.79 -0.59
N ARG A 50 -4.99 -12.38 -1.41
CA ARG A 50 -3.77 -11.71 -0.94
C ARG A 50 -4.04 -10.39 -0.18
N TYR A 51 -5.23 -9.82 -0.36
CA TYR A 51 -5.65 -8.56 0.24
C TYR A 51 -6.54 -8.75 1.47
N ALA A 52 -6.90 -10.00 1.82
CA ALA A 52 -7.63 -10.28 3.04
C ALA A 52 -6.76 -9.89 4.24
N LEU A 53 -7.38 -9.27 5.24
CA LEU A 53 -6.73 -9.08 6.53
C LEU A 53 -6.45 -10.47 7.10
N ARG A 54 -5.18 -10.87 7.08
CA ARG A 54 -4.73 -12.08 7.76
C ARG A 54 -4.94 -11.84 9.24
N GLN A 55 -6.00 -12.41 9.79
CA GLN A 55 -6.16 -12.47 11.23
C GLN A 55 -4.88 -13.12 11.77
N TYR A 56 -4.09 -12.36 12.53
CA TYR A 56 -3.03 -12.97 13.33
C TYR A 56 -3.71 -14.07 14.15
N ASP A 57 -3.25 -15.31 13.99
CA ASP A 57 -3.67 -16.46 14.79
C ASP A 57 -3.46 -16.14 16.28
N ALA A 58 -4.45 -15.50 16.87
CA ALA A 58 -4.55 -15.34 18.30
C ALA A 58 -5.02 -16.68 18.87
N ARG A 59 -4.05 -17.60 19.04
CA ARG A 59 -3.99 -18.73 19.99
C ARG A 59 -3.41 -19.99 19.35
N GLU A 60 -2.08 -20.07 19.33
CA GLU A 60 -1.44 -21.32 19.76
C GLU A 60 -0.53 -20.99 20.94
N THR A 61 -1.03 -21.28 22.15
CA THR A 61 -0.19 -21.28 23.35
C THR A 61 0.77 -22.46 23.21
N VAL A 62 1.92 -22.25 22.59
CA VAL A 62 2.97 -23.26 22.50
C VAL A 62 3.51 -23.51 23.90
N SER A 63 3.20 -24.68 24.47
CA SER A 63 3.77 -25.07 25.76
C SER A 63 5.25 -25.42 25.60
N MET A 64 6.12 -24.66 26.24
CA MET A 64 7.57 -24.89 26.22
C MET A 64 8.02 -25.58 27.51
N TRP A 65 8.80 -26.64 27.38
CA TRP A 65 9.40 -27.35 28.52
C TRP A 65 10.80 -26.81 28.77
N VAL A 66 11.04 -26.21 29.94
CA VAL A 66 12.40 -25.79 30.34
C VAL A 66 12.95 -26.84 31.31
N SER A 67 14.06 -27.47 30.95
CA SER A 67 14.82 -28.36 31.84
C SER A 67 15.87 -27.53 32.57
N THR A 68 15.82 -27.50 33.90
CA THR A 68 16.88 -26.89 34.70
C THR A 68 18.01 -27.90 34.95
N LYS A 69 19.20 -27.41 35.32
CA LYS A 69 20.37 -28.26 35.57
C LYS A 69 20.08 -29.19 36.75
N GLY A 70 19.91 -30.48 36.44
CA GLY A 70 19.48 -31.51 37.39
C GLY A 70 18.48 -32.51 36.79
N GLY A 71 17.87 -32.19 35.64
CA GLY A 71 17.04 -33.15 34.90
C GLY A 71 15.58 -33.26 35.34
N GLU A 72 15.09 -32.36 36.19
CA GLU A 72 13.66 -32.25 36.48
C GLU A 72 12.95 -31.32 35.48
N ARG A 73 11.88 -31.83 34.87
CA ARG A 73 11.03 -31.11 33.91
C ARG A 73 9.76 -30.66 34.62
N LYS A 74 9.52 -29.35 34.69
CA LYS A 74 8.24 -28.79 35.19
C LYS A 74 7.55 -27.97 34.09
N ARG A 75 6.25 -28.22 33.90
CA ARG A 75 5.40 -27.52 32.91
C ARG A 75 5.06 -26.13 33.44
N GLN A 76 5.29 -25.08 32.64
CA GLN A 76 4.76 -23.75 32.90
C GLN A 76 3.69 -23.44 31.84
N THR A 77 2.47 -23.17 32.31
CA THR A 77 1.33 -22.65 31.52
C THR A 77 1.55 -21.21 31.11
#